data_AF-A0A653CI07-F1
#
_entry.id   AF-A0A653CI07-F1
#
_cell.length_a   1.000
_cell.length_b   1.000
_cell.length_c   1.000
_cell.angle_alpha   90.00
_cell.angle_beta   90.00
_cell.angle_gamma   90.00
#
_symmetry.space_group_name_H-M   'P 1'
#
loop_
_entity.id
_entity.type
_entity.pdbx_description
1 polymer ?
#
loop_
_entity_poly.entity_id
_entity_poly.type
_entity_poly.pdbx_seq_one_letter_code
_entity_poly.pdbx_strand_id
1 'polypeptide(L)'
;MVGLDTFNRYFFCQSIVYLTSVCSFLNIWLVVSFTFERYVAVKYPLSLQSKCTKTRARIVVSCLTIASLIIYSPLTFFSLPMPLGNTSTTVCTINPKWSRAANVFNSLDFGIAYLLPGTIIACLNVSILKALTKVS
;
A
#
# COMPACT_ATOMS: atom_id res chain seq x y z
N MET A 1 -2.24 -21.05 24.17
CA MET A 1 -2.12 -21.20 22.70
C MET A 1 -3.52 -21.50 22.15
N VAL A 2 -4.36 -20.46 21.95
CA VAL A 2 -5.76 -20.62 21.48
C VAL A 2 -6.05 -19.72 20.25
N GLY A 3 -5.00 -19.10 19.69
CA GLY A 3 -5.12 -18.15 18.59
C GLY A 3 -4.76 -18.68 17.20
N LEU A 4 -4.10 -19.84 17.10
CA LEU A 4 -3.58 -20.37 15.83
C LEU A 4 -4.65 -21.10 15.01
N ASP A 5 -5.53 -21.86 15.66
CA ASP A 5 -6.56 -22.65 14.96
C ASP A 5 -7.68 -21.76 14.38
N THR A 6 -7.99 -20.64 15.00
CA THR A 6 -9.03 -19.71 14.52
C THR A 6 -8.52 -18.85 13.36
N PHE A 7 -7.25 -18.43 13.39
CA PHE A 7 -6.62 -17.66 12.31
C PHE A 7 -6.42 -18.48 11.04
N ASN A 8 -6.18 -19.78 11.18
CA ASN A 8 -5.90 -20.64 10.05
C ASN A 8 -7.14 -21.24 9.38
N ARG A 9 -8.34 -20.80 9.76
CA ARG A 9 -9.53 -21.14 8.98
C ARG A 9 -9.42 -20.46 7.61
N TYR A 10 -9.58 -21.23 6.53
CA TYR A 10 -9.31 -20.85 5.13
C TYR A 10 -9.71 -19.41 4.77
N PHE A 11 -10.89 -18.98 5.23
CA PHE A 11 -11.43 -17.64 4.99
C PHE A 11 -10.70 -16.51 5.74
N PHE A 12 -10.28 -16.75 7.00
CA PHE A 12 -9.64 -15.74 7.84
C PHE A 12 -8.24 -15.43 7.36
N CYS A 13 -7.44 -16.43 6.99
CA CYS A 13 -6.13 -16.13 6.45
C CYS A 13 -6.22 -15.24 5.20
N GLN A 14 -6.97 -15.66 4.19
CA GLN A 14 -7.01 -14.97 2.90
C GLN A 14 -7.50 -13.53 3.07
N SER A 15 -8.52 -13.33 3.90
CA SER A 15 -9.08 -12.01 4.17
C SER A 15 -8.10 -11.09 4.92
N ILE A 16 -7.37 -11.61 5.91
CA ILE A 16 -6.42 -10.81 6.69
C ILE A 16 -5.21 -10.43 5.85
N VAL A 17 -4.62 -11.38 5.11
CA VAL A 17 -3.51 -11.10 4.20
C VAL A 17 -3.91 -10.04 3.17
N TYR A 18 -5.06 -10.22 2.53
CA TYR A 18 -5.59 -9.26 1.57
C TYR A 18 -5.81 -7.86 2.17
N LEU A 19 -6.51 -7.77 3.31
CA LEU A 19 -6.82 -6.49 3.94
C LEU A 19 -5.56 -5.77 4.42
N THR A 20 -4.59 -6.50 5.00
CA THR A 20 -3.32 -5.93 5.43
C THR A 20 -2.51 -5.38 4.25
N SER A 21 -2.47 -6.10 3.12
CA SER A 21 -1.80 -5.62 1.90
C SER A 21 -2.47 -4.36 1.35
N VAL A 22 -3.80 -4.36 1.22
CA VAL A 22 -4.57 -3.20 0.74
C VAL A 22 -4.35 -1.98 1.64
N CYS A 23 -4.48 -2.15 2.96
CA CYS A 23 -4.29 -1.06 3.92
C CYS A 23 -2.86 -0.51 3.90
N SER A 24 -1.85 -1.37 3.76
CA SER A 24 -0.45 -0.95 3.70
C SER A 24 -0.18 -0.11 2.46
N PHE A 25 -0.65 -0.56 1.29
CA PHE A 25 -0.51 0.20 0.06
C PHE A 25 -1.21 1.56 0.16
N LEU A 26 -2.45 1.59 0.61
CA LEU A 26 -3.19 2.85 0.75
C LEU A 26 -2.50 3.82 1.70
N ASN A 27 -2.04 3.35 2.85
CA ASN A 27 -1.31 4.19 3.80
C ASN A 27 -0.09 4.87 3.15
N ILE A 28 0.70 4.14 2.38
CA ILE A 28 1.89 4.69 1.74
C ILE A 28 1.53 5.76 0.69
N TRP A 29 0.55 5.48 -0.17
CA TRP A 29 0.12 6.44 -1.19
C TRP A 29 -0.62 7.66 -0.63
N LEU A 30 -1.29 7.50 0.52
CA LEU A 30 -1.87 8.61 1.27
C LEU A 30 -0.77 9.55 1.80
N VAL A 31 0.34 9.00 2.31
CA VAL A 31 1.50 9.81 2.73
C VAL A 31 2.06 10.60 1.55
N VAL A 32 2.29 9.95 0.39
CA VAL A 32 2.74 10.64 -0.84
C VAL A 32 1.80 11.78 -1.22
N SER A 33 0.49 11.53 -1.17
CA SER A 33 -0.54 12.53 -1.50
C SER A 33 -0.51 13.72 -0.54
N PHE A 34 -0.36 13.45 0.76
CA PHE A 34 -0.22 14.50 1.77
C PHE A 34 1.05 15.33 1.57
N THR A 35 2.20 14.68 1.31
CA THR A 35 3.45 15.39 1.01
C THR A 35 3.32 16.26 -0.24
N PHE A 36 2.63 15.77 -1.28
CA PHE A 36 2.38 16.56 -2.49
C PHE A 36 1.51 17.78 -2.21
N GLU A 37 0.46 17.65 -1.40
CA GLU A 37 -0.38 18.77 -0.98
C GLU A 37 0.46 19.85 -0.27
N ARG A 38 1.34 19.43 0.66
CA ARG A 38 2.26 20.34 1.36
C ARG A 38 3.22 21.03 0.40
N TYR A 39 3.78 20.31 -0.56
CA TYR A 39 4.67 20.88 -1.58
C TYR A 39 3.98 21.96 -2.42
N VAL A 40 2.78 21.68 -2.92
CA VAL A 40 2.00 22.65 -3.69
C VAL A 40 1.67 23.88 -2.84
N ALA A 41 1.33 23.68 -1.56
CA ALA A 41 1.02 24.77 -0.64
C ALA A 41 2.21 25.73 -0.43
N VAL A 42 3.42 25.21 -0.29
CA VAL A 42 4.63 26.01 -0.10
C VAL A 42 5.03 26.75 -1.39
N LYS A 43 4.92 26.10 -2.56
CA LYS A 43 5.38 26.68 -3.82
C LYS A 43 4.38 27.63 -4.48
N TYR A 44 3.08 27.46 -4.23
CA TYR A 44 2.00 28.23 -4.85
C TYR A 44 1.02 28.83 -3.82
N PRO A 45 1.49 29.74 -2.95
CA PRO A 45 0.70 30.31 -1.85
C PRO A 45 -0.61 30.98 -2.31
N LEU A 46 -0.63 31.59 -3.49
CA LEU A 46 -1.79 32.35 -4.02
C LEU A 46 -2.84 31.48 -4.73
N SER A 47 -2.54 30.23 -5.12
CA SER A 47 -3.51 29.37 -5.82
C SER A 47 -4.27 28.40 -4.89
N LEU A 48 -3.98 28.46 -3.59
CA LEU A 48 -4.43 27.49 -2.58
C LEU A 48 -5.93 27.53 -2.30
N GLN A 49 -6.61 28.66 -2.46
CA GLN A 49 -8.07 28.72 -2.25
C GLN A 49 -8.88 28.13 -3.43
N SER A 50 -8.30 28.04 -4.63
CA SER A 50 -9.03 27.59 -5.83
C SER A 50 -8.75 26.13 -6.21
N LYS A 51 -7.54 25.62 -5.98
CA LYS A 51 -7.10 24.33 -6.56
C LYS A 51 -7.05 23.14 -5.60
N CYS A 52 -6.96 23.35 -4.29
CA CYS A 52 -6.97 22.28 -3.29
C CYS A 52 -8.42 21.89 -2.94
N THR A 53 -9.19 21.41 -3.92
CA THR A 53 -10.56 20.95 -3.66
C THR A 53 -10.48 19.59 -2.99
N LYS A 54 -11.01 19.47 -1.76
CA LYS A 54 -11.20 18.19 -1.04
C LYS A 54 -11.82 17.10 -1.93
N THR A 55 -12.63 17.51 -2.90
CA THR A 55 -13.24 16.64 -3.92
C THR A 55 -12.22 15.93 -4.80
N ARG A 56 -11.15 16.60 -5.25
CA ARG A 56 -10.10 15.97 -6.07
C ARG A 56 -9.27 14.98 -5.25
N ALA A 57 -8.91 15.35 -4.02
CA ALA A 57 -8.25 14.45 -3.10
C ALA A 57 -9.11 13.20 -2.83
N ARG A 58 -10.43 13.38 -2.60
CA ARG A 58 -11.38 12.27 -2.44
C ARG A 58 -11.42 11.37 -3.68
N ILE A 59 -11.42 11.93 -4.90
CA ILE A 59 -11.38 11.13 -6.14
C ILE A 59 -10.08 10.32 -6.22
N VAL A 60 -8.92 10.95 -5.99
CA VAL A 60 -7.62 10.26 -6.02
C VAL A 60 -7.58 9.11 -5.00
N VAL A 61 -8.03 9.36 -3.77
CA VAL A 61 -8.10 8.33 -2.72
C VAL A 61 -9.05 7.21 -3.12
N SER A 62 -10.25 7.53 -3.60
CA SER A 62 -11.20 6.50 -4.07
C SER A 62 -10.64 5.66 -5.22
N CYS A 63 -9.95 6.29 -6.18
CA CYS A 63 -9.30 5.59 -7.28
C CYS A 63 -8.18 4.67 -6.78
N LEU A 64 -7.34 5.14 -5.85
CA LEU A 64 -6.28 4.33 -5.24
C LEU A 64 -6.86 3.15 -4.46
N THR A 65 -7.96 3.37 -3.72
CA THR A 65 -8.67 2.30 -3.00
C THR A 65 -9.18 1.25 -3.98
N ILE A 66 -9.92 1.64 -5.02
CA ILE A 66 -10.43 0.71 -6.02
C ILE A 66 -9.29 -0.04 -6.72
N ALA A 67 -8.22 0.66 -7.12
CA ALA A 67 -7.06 0.06 -7.74
C ALA A 67 -6.38 -0.96 -6.82
N SER A 68 -6.18 -0.63 -5.54
CA SER A 68 -5.59 -1.55 -4.56
C SER A 68 -6.44 -2.80 -4.35
N LEU A 69 -7.77 -2.66 -4.27
CA LEU A 69 -8.69 -3.80 -4.14
C LEU A 69 -8.55 -4.74 -5.35
N ILE A 70 -8.44 -4.19 -6.56
CA ILE A 70 -8.30 -4.98 -7.78
C ILE A 70 -6.92 -5.66 -7.84
N ILE A 71 -5.84 -4.91 -7.61
CA ILE A 71 -4.46 -5.38 -7.72
C ILE A 71 -4.18 -6.51 -6.72
N TYR A 72 -4.68 -6.40 -5.49
CA TYR A 72 -4.45 -7.40 -4.44
C TYR A 72 -5.50 -8.51 -4.43
N SER A 73 -6.57 -8.42 -5.22
CA SER A 73 -7.58 -9.48 -5.31
C SER A 73 -7.00 -10.88 -5.58
N PRO A 74 -5.94 -11.07 -6.41
CA PRO A 74 -5.36 -12.38 -6.67
C PRO A 74 -4.62 -12.99 -5.45
N LEU A 75 -4.22 -12.18 -4.46
CA LEU A 75 -3.57 -12.68 -3.23
C LEU A 75 -4.48 -13.62 -2.44
N THR A 76 -5.80 -13.46 -2.56
CA THR A 76 -6.79 -14.35 -1.96
C THR A 76 -6.69 -15.77 -2.53
N PHE A 77 -6.31 -15.92 -3.80
CA PHE A 77 -6.10 -17.22 -4.44
C PHE A 77 -4.69 -17.77 -4.25
N PHE A 78 -3.69 -16.91 -4.04
CA PHE A 78 -2.31 -17.33 -3.83
C PHE A 78 -2.04 -17.91 -2.44
N SER A 79 -2.86 -17.56 -1.44
CA SER A 79 -2.66 -17.99 -0.05
C SER A 79 -3.50 -19.23 0.27
N LEU A 80 -2.85 -20.32 0.69
CA LEU A 80 -3.51 -21.56 1.09
C LEU A 80 -3.04 -22.00 2.49
N PRO A 81 -3.94 -22.44 3.38
CA PRO A 81 -3.52 -23.07 4.64
C PRO A 81 -2.86 -24.42 4.34
N MET A 82 -1.60 -24.59 4.75
CA MET A 82 -0.85 -25.84 4.63
C MET A 82 -0.31 -26.28 5.99
N PRO A 83 -0.22 -27.59 6.26
CA PRO A 83 0.38 -28.10 7.49
C PRO A 83 1.86 -27.74 7.56
N LEU A 84 2.31 -27.27 8.73
CA LEU A 84 3.72 -26.96 8.98
C LEU A 84 4.46 -28.24 9.38
N GLY A 85 5.09 -28.89 8.39
CA GLY A 85 5.80 -30.15 8.59
C GLY A 85 4.89 -31.29 9.06
N ASN A 86 5.36 -32.10 10.02
CA ASN A 86 4.59 -33.23 10.58
C ASN A 86 3.63 -32.81 11.70
N THR A 87 3.40 -31.52 11.92
CA THR A 87 2.50 -31.05 12.98
C THR A 87 1.09 -30.82 12.45
N SER A 88 0.09 -30.92 13.33
CA SER A 88 -1.30 -30.55 13.03
C SER A 88 -1.50 -29.03 12.92
N THR A 89 -0.46 -28.23 13.18
CA THR A 89 -0.53 -26.78 13.00
C THR A 89 -0.53 -26.45 11.52
N THR A 90 -1.51 -25.66 11.13
CA THR A 90 -1.69 -25.24 9.76
C THR A 90 -1.33 -23.76 9.69
N VAL A 91 -0.49 -23.40 8.73
CA VAL A 91 0.00 -22.03 8.52
C VAL A 91 -0.43 -21.57 7.13
N CYS A 92 -0.66 -20.28 7.01
CA CYS A 92 -1.01 -19.73 5.73
C CYS A 92 0.24 -19.41 4.93
N THR A 93 0.40 -20.13 3.81
CA THR A 93 1.58 -20.01 2.96
C THR A 93 1.18 -19.81 1.50
N ILE A 94 2.15 -19.41 0.70
CA ILE A 94 1.98 -19.24 -0.75
C ILE A 94 1.81 -20.62 -1.37
N ASN A 95 0.76 -20.78 -2.17
CA ASN A 95 0.52 -21.99 -2.94
C ASN A 95 1.71 -22.23 -3.89
N PRO A 96 2.40 -23.39 -3.81
CA PRO A 96 3.58 -23.67 -4.62
C PRO A 96 3.26 -23.65 -6.12
N LYS A 97 2.01 -23.91 -6.53
CA LYS A 97 1.57 -23.79 -7.94
C LYS A 97 1.72 -22.36 -8.47
N TRP A 98 1.55 -21.36 -7.61
CA TRP A 98 1.59 -19.94 -7.95
C TRP A 98 2.88 -19.24 -7.49
N SER A 99 3.87 -19.99 -7.00
CA SER A 99 5.10 -19.42 -6.44
C SER A 99 5.83 -18.46 -7.39
N ARG A 100 5.92 -18.80 -8.70
CA ARG A 100 6.52 -17.90 -9.72
C ARG A 100 5.74 -16.60 -9.88
N ALA A 101 4.42 -16.69 -10.00
CA ALA A 101 3.57 -15.51 -10.16
C ALA A 101 3.59 -14.63 -8.90
N ALA A 102 3.55 -15.25 -7.71
CA ALA A 102 3.67 -14.56 -6.43
C ALA A 102 5.02 -13.86 -6.27
N ASN A 103 6.13 -14.47 -6.71
CA ASN A 103 7.45 -13.84 -6.61
C ASN A 103 7.57 -12.63 -7.55
N VAL A 104 7.05 -12.73 -8.78
CA VAL A 104 7.00 -11.59 -9.71
C VAL A 104 6.12 -10.49 -9.14
N PHE A 105 4.95 -10.83 -8.61
CA PHE A 105 4.05 -9.88 -7.96
C PHE A 105 4.72 -9.18 -6.78
N ASN A 106 5.37 -9.92 -5.88
CA ASN A 106 6.08 -9.34 -4.73
C ASN A 106 7.22 -8.41 -5.15
N SER A 107 7.94 -8.75 -6.22
CA SER A 107 9.00 -7.89 -6.75
C SER A 107 8.46 -6.57 -7.31
N LEU A 108 7.31 -6.62 -8.00
CA LEU A 108 6.65 -5.43 -8.51
C LEU A 108 6.04 -4.59 -7.39
N ASP A 109 5.41 -5.26 -6.43
CA ASP A 109 4.83 -4.64 -5.24
C ASP A 109 5.91 -3.90 -4.44
N PHE A 110 7.08 -4.51 -4.25
CA PHE A 110 8.22 -3.86 -3.61
C PHE A 110 8.58 -2.52 -4.30
N GLY A 111 8.68 -2.53 -5.64
CA GLY A 111 9.00 -1.34 -6.41
C GLY A 111 7.93 -0.25 -6.33
N ILE A 112 6.67 -0.63 -6.53
CA ILE A 112 5.54 0.31 -6.64
C ILE A 112 5.07 0.80 -5.26
N ALA A 113 5.06 -0.08 -4.25
CA ALA A 113 4.56 0.24 -2.92
C ALA A 113 5.64 0.83 -2.01
N TYR A 114 6.93 0.62 -2.26
CA TYR A 114 7.99 1.12 -1.36
C TYR A 114 9.02 2.03 -2.04
N LEU A 115 9.67 1.57 -3.12
CA LEU A 115 10.73 2.36 -3.76
C LEU A 115 10.20 3.66 -4.40
N LEU A 116 9.14 3.55 -5.19
CA LEU A 116 8.56 4.68 -5.90
C LEU A 116 7.98 5.74 -4.93
N PRO A 117 7.18 5.38 -3.91
CA PRO A 117 6.72 6.34 -2.90
C PRO A 117 7.87 7.00 -2.15
N GLY A 118 8.89 6.23 -1.74
CA GLY A 118 10.05 6.75 -1.03
C GLY A 118 10.82 7.80 -1.84
N THR A 119 11.08 7.52 -3.12
CA THR A 119 11.74 8.49 -4.01
C THR A 119 10.92 9.75 -4.25
N ILE A 120 9.60 9.63 -4.44
CA ILE A 120 8.71 10.79 -4.60
C ILE A 120 8.73 11.65 -3.32
N ILE A 121 8.58 11.04 -2.15
CA ILE A 121 8.58 11.75 -0.87
C ILE A 121 9.92 12.47 -0.65
N ALA A 122 11.05 11.82 -0.93
CA ALA A 122 12.37 12.43 -0.81
C ALA A 122 12.51 13.64 -1.74
N CYS A 123 12.15 13.50 -3.02
CA CYS A 123 12.20 14.59 -4.00
C CYS A 123 11.30 15.78 -3.61
N LEU A 124 10.08 15.49 -3.14
CA LEU A 124 9.15 16.54 -2.69
C LEU A 124 9.68 17.26 -1.46
N ASN A 125 10.18 16.54 -0.45
CA ASN A 125 10.74 17.15 0.77
C ASN A 125 11.99 17.99 0.48
N VAL A 126 12.87 17.54 -0.41
CA VAL A 126 14.03 18.34 -0.87
C VAL A 126 13.55 19.62 -1.55
N SER A 127 12.50 19.54 -2.37
CA SER A 127 11.95 20.69 -3.08
C SER A 127 11.28 21.68 -2.12
N ILE A 128 10.60 21.19 -1.09
CA ILE A 128 10.04 22.02 0.00
C ILE A 128 11.16 22.75 0.72
N LEU A 129 12.22 22.05 1.13
CA LEU A 129 13.34 22.66 1.84
C LEU A 129 13.98 23.78 1.01
N LYS A 130 14.25 23.53 -0.28
CA LYS A 130 14.80 24.55 -1.21
C LYS A 130 13.89 25.76 -1.38
N ALA A 131 12.56 25.56 -1.36
CA ALA A 131 11.61 26.66 -1.45
C ALA A 131 11.63 27.52 -0.18
N LEU A 132 11.72 26.89 1.00
CA LEU A 132 11.80 27.59 2.28
C LEU A 132 13.10 28.40 2.41
N THR A 133 14.25 27.84 2.01
CA THR A 133 15.54 28.54 2.07
C THR A 133 15.65 29.73 1.11
N LYS A 134 14.80 29.80 0.09
CA LYS A 134 14.75 30.94 -0.85
C LYS A 134 13.88 32.09 -0.32
N VAL A 135 12.99 31.82 0.64
CA VAL A 135 12.04 32.79 1.19
C VAL A 135 12.59 33.49 2.43
N SER A 136 13.50 32.84 3.18
CA SER A 136 14.27 33.46 4.27
C SER A 136 15.47 34.25 3.76
#